data_AF-A0A2X2CHA5-F1
#
_entry.id   AF-A0A2X2CHA5-F1
#
_cell.length_a   1.000
_cell.length_b   1.000
_cell.length_c   1.000
_cell.angle_alpha   90.00
_cell.angle_beta   90.00
_cell.angle_gamma   90.00
#
_symmetry.space_group_name_H-M   'P 1'
#
loop_
_entity.id
_entity.type
_entity.pdbx_description
1 polymer ?
#
loop_
_entity_poly.entity_id
_entity_poly.type
_entity_poly.pdbx_seq_one_letter_code
_entity_poly.pdbx_strand_id
1 'polypeptide(L)'
;MFIFKRFPAIFILIAGLFSAPAMASIFSYITESTGTPSNATYTYVIERWDPETSGILNPCYGWPVCYVTVNHKHTVNGTGGNPAFQIARIGKTTYFS
;
A
#
# COMPACT_ATOMS: atom_id res chain seq x y z
N MET A 1 -40.90 25.29 25.65
CA MET A 1 -40.49 24.45 24.50
C MET A 1 -39.09 24.85 24.05
N PHE A 2 -38.02 24.33 24.67
CA PHE A 2 -36.63 24.61 24.27
C PHE A 2 -35.73 23.42 24.62
N ILE A 3 -35.86 22.30 23.90
CA ILE A 3 -35.01 21.12 24.14
C ILE A 3 -34.25 20.60 22.90
N PHE A 4 -34.45 21.19 21.71
CA PHE A 4 -33.90 20.62 20.47
C PHE A 4 -32.70 21.35 19.84
N LYS A 5 -32.14 22.39 20.46
CA LYS A 5 -31.08 23.20 19.83
C LYS A 5 -29.62 22.74 20.04
N ARG A 6 -29.36 21.75 20.92
CA ARG A 6 -27.98 21.35 21.32
C ARG A 6 -27.49 20.01 20.75
N PHE A 7 -28.36 19.21 20.14
CA PHE A 7 -28.00 17.93 19.55
C PHE A 7 -27.00 18.00 18.38
N PRO A 8 -27.08 18.94 17.41
CA PRO A 8 -26.19 18.90 16.25
C PRO A 8 -24.73 19.21 16.60
N ALA A 9 -24.48 20.03 17.62
CA ALA A 9 -23.13 20.34 18.07
C ALA A 9 -22.40 19.12 18.67
N ILE A 10 -23.13 18.25 19.36
CA ILE A 10 -22.58 17.02 19.95
C ILE A 10 -22.16 16.03 18.86
N PHE A 11 -22.93 15.90 17.77
CA PHE A 11 -22.57 15.02 16.65
C PHE A 11 -21.32 15.48 15.90
N ILE A 12 -21.14 16.79 15.71
CA ILE A 12 -19.92 17.35 15.09
C ILE A 12 -18.70 17.12 15.99
N LEU A 13 -18.86 17.27 17.30
CA LEU A 13 -17.80 17.06 18.28
C LEU A 13 -17.38 15.58 18.37
N ILE A 14 -18.34 14.66 18.27
CA ILE A 14 -18.07 13.21 18.21
C ILE A 14 -17.40 12.84 16.89
N ALA A 15 -17.84 13.39 15.75
CA ALA A 15 -17.21 13.13 14.45
C ALA A 15 -15.75 13.65 14.37
N GLY A 16 -15.44 14.76 15.05
CA GLY A 16 -14.08 15.30 15.15
C GLY A 16 -13.12 14.49 16.03
N LEU A 17 -13.62 13.57 16.87
CA LEU A 17 -12.80 12.71 17.73
C LEU A 17 -12.31 11.44 17.00
N PHE A 18 -12.85 11.12 15.83
CA PHE A 18 -12.44 9.98 15.02
C PHE A 18 -11.62 10.43 13.81
N SER A 19 -10.36 10.79 14.04
CA SER A 19 -9.38 10.83 12.94
C SER A 19 -9.09 9.39 12.51
N ALA A 20 -9.48 9.00 11.30
CA ALA A 20 -9.06 7.72 10.74
C ALA A 20 -7.53 7.69 10.68
N PRO A 21 -6.87 6.59 11.10
CA PRO A 21 -5.43 6.47 10.94
C PRO A 21 -5.10 6.57 9.45
N ALA A 22 -4.19 7.48 9.09
CA ALA A 22 -3.67 7.56 7.73
C ALA A 22 -2.94 6.24 7.43
N MET A 23 -3.55 5.40 6.61
CA MET A 23 -2.88 4.23 6.06
C MET A 23 -2.02 4.70 4.88
N ALA A 24 -0.72 4.49 4.97
CA ALA A 24 0.11 4.63 3.80
C ALA A 24 -0.15 3.48 2.82
N SER A 25 -0.03 3.81 1.55
CA SER A 25 -0.35 2.93 0.45
C SER A 25 0.66 3.12 -0.66
N ILE A 26 0.93 2.04 -1.38
CA ILE A 26 1.73 2.04 -2.60
C ILE A 26 0.74 2.00 -3.76
N PHE A 27 0.72 3.04 -4.58
CA PHE A 27 -0.17 3.15 -5.72
C PHE A 27 0.58 2.79 -7.00
N SER A 28 0.08 1.78 -7.69
CA SER A 28 0.58 1.38 -9.00
C SER A 28 -0.56 0.88 -9.87
N TYR A 29 -0.40 1.03 -11.18
CA TYR A 29 -1.38 0.57 -12.15
C TYR A 29 -0.73 0.21 -13.48
N ILE A 30 -1.38 -0.71 -14.19
CA ILE A 30 -1.04 -1.08 -15.57
C ILE A 30 -1.83 -0.12 -16.48
N THR A 31 -1.13 0.63 -17.32
CA THR A 31 -1.76 1.53 -18.29
C THR A 31 -2.15 0.80 -19.58
N GLU A 32 -1.42 -0.26 -19.92
CA GLU A 32 -1.67 -1.07 -21.10
C GLU A 32 -1.22 -2.52 -20.87
N SER A 33 -1.99 -3.47 -21.41
CA SER A 33 -1.66 -4.89 -21.43
C SER A 33 -1.85 -5.44 -22.84
N THR A 34 -0.77 -5.85 -23.49
CA THR A 34 -0.78 -6.43 -24.84
C THR A 34 -0.40 -7.91 -24.80
N GLY A 35 -0.70 -8.67 -25.86
CA GLY A 35 -0.44 -10.12 -25.93
C GLY A 35 -1.65 -10.98 -25.52
N THR A 36 -1.42 -12.04 -24.75
CA THR A 36 -2.47 -12.94 -24.25
C THR A 36 -2.43 -13.04 -22.72
N PRO A 37 -3.50 -13.49 -22.03
CA PRO A 37 -3.50 -13.56 -20.57
C PRO A 37 -2.36 -14.39 -19.95
N SER A 38 -1.81 -15.36 -20.68
CA SER A 38 -0.67 -16.19 -20.25
C SER A 38 0.69 -15.72 -20.78
N ASN A 39 0.72 -14.72 -21.66
CA ASN A 39 1.92 -14.15 -22.24
C ASN A 39 1.67 -12.67 -22.58
N ALA A 40 1.57 -11.86 -21.53
CA ALA A 40 1.25 -10.44 -21.63
C ALA A 40 2.49 -9.57 -21.42
N THR A 41 2.53 -8.44 -22.12
CA THR A 41 3.46 -7.35 -21.82
C THR A 41 2.67 -6.23 -21.15
N TYR A 42 3.11 -5.83 -19.95
CA TYR A 42 2.47 -4.78 -19.17
C TYR A 42 3.27 -3.48 -19.24
N THR A 43 2.64 -2.41 -19.69
CA THR A 43 3.11 -1.03 -19.47
C THR A 43 2.53 -0.57 -18.14
N TYR A 44 3.37 -0.12 -17.21
CA TYR A 44 2.95 0.16 -15.84
C TYR A 44 3.55 1.44 -15.28
N VAL A 45 2.89 1.97 -14.26
CA VAL A 45 3.35 3.11 -13.45
C VAL A 45 3.29 2.72 -11.98
N ILE A 46 4.37 2.97 -11.25
CA ILE A 46 4.36 3.05 -9.78
C ILE A 46 4.34 4.54 -9.47
N GLU A 47 3.16 5.04 -9.08
CA GLU A 47 2.93 6.48 -9.02
C GLU A 47 3.51 7.09 -7.74
N ARG A 48 3.23 6.47 -6.60
CA ARG A 48 3.69 6.97 -5.29
C ARG A 48 3.68 5.88 -4.23
N TRP A 49 4.42 6.15 -3.17
CA TRP A 49 4.29 5.49 -1.88
C TRP A 49 4.09 6.60 -0.84
N ASP A 50 2.93 6.62 -0.19
CA ASP A 50 2.66 7.59 0.87
C ASP A 50 3.54 7.33 2.11
N PRO A 51 3.84 8.35 2.94
CA PRO A 51 4.67 8.18 4.14
C PRO A 51 4.09 7.18 5.14
N GLU A 52 4.87 6.17 5.53
CA GLU A 52 4.45 5.10 6.44
C GLU A 52 4.47 5.53 7.92
N THR A 53 3.36 6.12 8.40
CA THR A 53 3.22 6.56 9.79
C THR A 53 2.49 5.57 10.70
N SER A 54 2.11 4.42 10.17
CA SER A 54 1.23 3.44 10.82
C SER A 54 1.97 2.40 11.69
N GLY A 55 3.31 2.38 11.63
CA GLY A 55 4.13 1.41 12.35
C GLY A 55 4.09 -0.01 11.78
N ILE A 56 3.67 -0.16 10.51
CA ILE A 56 3.71 -1.46 9.81
C ILE A 56 5.15 -1.95 9.72
N LEU A 57 5.37 -3.21 10.11
CA LEU A 57 6.67 -3.87 10.08
C LEU A 57 6.99 -4.37 8.68
N ASN A 58 8.26 -4.34 8.30
CA ASN A 58 8.74 -5.06 7.12
C ASN A 58 8.50 -6.58 7.29
N PRO A 59 7.72 -7.21 6.41
CA PRO A 59 7.33 -8.61 6.55
C PRO A 59 8.49 -9.61 6.46
N CYS A 60 9.64 -9.21 5.90
CA CYS A 60 10.83 -10.06 5.79
C CYS A 60 12.01 -9.58 6.65
N TYR A 61 11.76 -8.75 7.66
CA TYR A 61 12.78 -8.36 8.61
C TYR A 61 13.40 -9.60 9.29
N GLY A 62 14.73 -9.66 9.35
CA GLY A 62 15.49 -10.77 9.91
C GLY A 62 15.80 -11.90 8.92
N TRP A 63 15.25 -11.87 7.70
CA TRP A 63 15.60 -12.88 6.69
C TRP A 63 17.05 -12.68 6.21
N PRO A 64 17.82 -13.77 5.95
CA PRO A 64 19.20 -13.67 5.48
C PRO A 64 19.35 -12.83 4.21
N VAL A 65 18.36 -12.94 3.32
CA VAL A 65 18.27 -12.17 2.08
C VAL A 65 16.81 -11.82 1.85
N CYS A 66 16.52 -10.52 1.71
CA CYS A 66 15.24 -10.03 1.26
C CYS A 66 15.43 -8.75 0.43
N TYR A 67 14.60 -8.59 -0.60
CA TYR A 67 14.66 -7.46 -1.50
C TYR A 67 13.28 -6.84 -1.73
N VAL A 68 13.27 -5.53 -1.90
CA VAL A 68 12.16 -4.83 -2.53
C VAL A 68 12.43 -4.75 -4.04
N THR A 69 11.44 -5.13 -4.83
CA THR A 69 11.56 -5.29 -6.29
C THR A 69 10.33 -4.74 -6.97
N VAL A 70 10.47 -4.34 -8.23
CA VAL A 70 9.33 -4.14 -9.11
C VAL A 70 9.04 -5.46 -9.82
N ASN A 71 7.88 -6.04 -9.51
CA ASN A 71 7.49 -7.36 -9.98
C ASN A 71 5.98 -7.39 -10.28
N HIS A 72 5.52 -8.46 -10.93
CA HIS A 72 4.13 -8.70 -11.27
C HIS A 72 3.62 -9.95 -10.56
N LYS A 73 2.30 -9.99 -10.29
CA LYS A 73 1.64 -11.23 -9.90
C LYS A 73 1.75 -12.21 -11.05
N HIS A 74 2.38 -13.35 -10.78
CA HIS A 74 2.67 -14.37 -11.78
C HIS A 74 1.76 -15.60 -11.66
N THR A 75 1.14 -15.77 -10.49
CA THR A 75 0.19 -16.87 -10.25
C THR A 75 -1.15 -16.33 -9.75
N VAL A 76 -2.18 -17.17 -9.82
CA VAL A 76 -3.52 -16.88 -9.26
C VAL A 76 -3.50 -16.61 -7.75
N ASN A 77 -2.50 -17.13 -7.04
CA ASN A 77 -2.29 -16.88 -5.61
C ASN A 77 -1.56 -15.55 -5.34
N GLY A 78 -1.21 -14.79 -6.38
CA GLY A 78 -0.54 -13.50 -6.28
C GLY A 78 0.96 -13.59 -5.97
N THR A 79 1.60 -14.75 -6.13
CA THR A 79 3.07 -14.86 -5.97
C THR A 79 3.79 -14.12 -7.10
N GLY A 80 4.96 -13.56 -6.81
CA GLY A 80 5.77 -12.82 -7.79
C GLY A 80 6.40 -13.73 -8.86
N GLY A 81 6.63 -13.16 -10.05
CA GLY A 81 7.37 -13.80 -11.15
C GLY A 81 8.85 -13.40 -11.16
N ASN A 82 9.47 -13.39 -12.34
CA ASN A 82 10.78 -12.77 -12.51
C ASN A 82 10.64 -11.24 -12.39
N PRO A 83 11.35 -10.57 -11.46
CA PRO A 83 11.26 -9.12 -11.30
C PRO A 83 11.71 -8.38 -12.56
N ALA A 84 11.09 -7.23 -12.83
CA ALA A 84 11.59 -6.30 -13.84
C ALA A 84 12.95 -5.74 -13.42
N PHE A 85 13.07 -5.35 -12.13
CA PHE A 85 14.32 -4.98 -11.50
C PHE A 85 14.22 -5.04 -9.97
N GLN A 86 15.39 -5.14 -9.35
CA GLN A 86 15.56 -5.08 -7.90
C GLN A 86 15.93 -3.66 -7.48
N ILE A 87 15.30 -3.15 -6.42
CA ILE A 87 15.59 -1.80 -5.91
C ILE A 87 16.65 -1.87 -4.80
N ALA A 88 16.40 -2.63 -3.73
CA ALA A 88 17.30 -2.68 -2.57
C ALA A 88 17.17 -3.96 -1.73
N ARG A 89 18.23 -4.28 -0.97
CA ARG A 89 18.20 -5.26 0.13
C ARG A 89 17.49 -4.64 1.34
N ILE A 90 16.46 -5.31 1.86
CA ILE A 90 15.63 -4.80 2.97
C ILE A 90 15.56 -5.73 4.18
N GLY A 91 16.23 -6.89 4.17
CA GLY A 91 16.15 -7.87 5.27
C GLY A 91 16.59 -7.33 6.66
N LYS A 92 17.33 -6.22 6.69
CA LYS A 92 17.75 -5.54 7.94
C LYS A 92 16.93 -4.29 8.27
N THR A 93 15.97 -3.92 7.43
CA THR A 93 15.12 -2.74 7.61
C THR A 93 13.87 -3.15 8.39
N THR A 94 13.63 -2.57 9.57
CA THR A 94 12.45 -2.89 10.38
C THR A 94 11.21 -2.10 9.94
N TYR A 95 11.40 -0.81 9.63
CA TYR A 95 10.35 0.12 9.23
C TYR A 95 10.75 0.84 7.95
N PHE A 96 9.77 1.08 7.09
CA PHE A 96 9.91 2.02 5.97
C PHE A 96 9.51 3.41 6.48
N SER A 97 10.30 4.42 6.15
CA SER A 97 10.15 5.81 6.62
C SER A 97 9.61 6.68 5.49
#